data_AF-A0A7C5GBV2-F1
#
_entry.id   AF-A0A7C5GBV2-F1
#
_cell.length_a   1.000
_cell.length_b   1.000
_cell.length_c   1.000
_cell.angle_alpha   90.00
_cell.angle_beta   90.00
_cell.angle_gamma   90.00
#
_symmetry.space_group_name_H-M   'P 1'
#
loop_
_entity.id
_entity.type
_entity.pdbx_description
1 polymer ?
#
loop_
_entity_poly.entity_id
_entity_poly.type
_entity_poly.pdbx_seq_one_letter_code
_entity_poly.pdbx_strand_id
1 'polypeptide(L)'
;LDADAADDLGLVTLALDDIDWEDEVRVFLEERASFSPDAMTGMEANLRFPGPETMETRIFGRLTAWQNWIFQRPNAVGENGALRRYGTGQRGEYDRRRV
;
A
#
# COMPACT_ATOMS: atom_id res chain seq x y z
N LEU A 1 0.35 -6.01 32.71
CA LEU A 1 0.19 -7.24 31.93
C LEU A 1 1.59 -7.69 31.58
N ASP A 2 1.88 -8.98 31.76
CA ASP A 2 3.09 -9.62 31.22
C ASP A 2 2.84 -10.02 29.75
N ALA A 3 3.83 -10.65 29.12
CA ALA A 3 3.79 -11.01 27.70
C ALA A 3 2.67 -12.02 27.40
N ASP A 4 2.59 -13.10 28.18
CA ASP A 4 1.58 -14.15 28.01
C ASP A 4 0.16 -13.59 28.18
N ALA A 5 -0.08 -12.76 29.22
CA ALA A 5 -1.40 -12.15 29.39
C ALA A 5 -1.74 -11.15 28.28
N ALA A 6 -0.74 -10.53 27.62
CA ALA A 6 -1.00 -9.66 26.47
C ALA A 6 -1.37 -10.45 25.21
N ASP A 7 -0.75 -11.63 25.00
CA ASP A 7 -1.05 -12.54 23.89
C ASP A 7 -2.45 -13.18 24.05
N ASP A 8 -2.77 -13.67 25.25
CA ASP A 8 -4.10 -14.22 25.59
C ASP A 8 -5.24 -13.21 25.35
N LEU A 9 -4.96 -11.92 25.52
CA LEU A 9 -5.92 -10.83 25.26
C LEU A 9 -5.94 -10.36 23.80
N GLY A 10 -5.07 -10.89 22.94
CA GLY A 10 -4.93 -10.49 21.53
C GLY A 10 -4.43 -9.07 21.34
N LEU A 11 -3.67 -8.53 22.29
CA LEU A 11 -3.10 -7.17 22.24
C LEU A 11 -1.79 -7.11 21.46
N VAL A 12 -1.13 -8.25 21.31
CA VAL A 12 0.09 -8.44 20.52
C VAL A 12 -0.12 -9.57 19.51
N THR A 13 0.77 -9.68 18.52
CA THR A 13 0.70 -10.74 17.52
C THR A 13 1.26 -12.07 18.04
N LEU A 14 2.36 -12.01 18.81
CA LEU A 14 3.10 -13.15 19.37
C LEU A 14 3.84 -12.70 20.64
N ALA A 15 3.96 -13.58 21.63
CA ALA A 15 4.86 -13.45 22.78
C ALA A 15 5.99 -14.49 22.68
N LEU A 16 7.15 -14.08 22.15
CA LEU A 16 8.32 -14.94 21.98
C LEU A 16 9.21 -14.91 23.23
N ASP A 17 9.84 -16.04 23.56
CA ASP A 17 10.86 -16.09 24.61
C ASP A 17 12.23 -15.57 24.14
N ASP A 18 13.21 -15.53 25.04
CA ASP A 18 14.55 -15.03 24.75
C ASP A 18 15.36 -15.93 23.82
N ILE A 19 14.94 -17.17 23.62
CA ILE A 19 15.60 -18.14 22.74
C ILE A 19 15.11 -17.94 21.30
N ASP A 20 13.81 -17.79 21.09
CA ASP A 20 13.20 -17.71 19.76
C ASP A 20 13.19 -16.28 19.18
N TRP A 21 13.28 -15.25 20.03
CA TRP A 21 13.13 -13.84 19.64
C TRP A 21 14.05 -13.42 18.47
N GLU A 22 15.35 -13.71 18.58
CA GLU A 22 16.32 -13.21 17.59
C GLU A 22 16.10 -13.81 16.20
N ASP A 23 15.75 -15.09 16.13
CA ASP A 23 15.58 -15.79 14.87
C ASP A 23 14.22 -15.49 14.21
N GLU A 24 13.12 -15.53 14.96
CA GLU A 24 11.78 -15.28 14.43
C GLU A 24 11.63 -13.83 13.94
N VAL A 25 12.08 -12.85 14.73
CA VAL A 25 12.00 -11.43 14.32
C VAL A 25 12.87 -11.18 13.08
N ARG A 26 14.05 -11.79 13.01
CA ARG A 26 14.91 -11.70 11.83
C ARG A 26 14.21 -12.27 10.60
N VAL A 27 13.62 -13.46 10.70
CA VAL A 27 12.88 -14.09 9.59
C VAL A 27 11.72 -13.19 9.14
N PHE A 28 10.92 -12.63 10.05
CA PHE A 28 9.82 -11.72 9.66
C PHE A 28 10.32 -10.50 8.89
N LEU A 29 11.47 -9.94 9.26
CA LEU A 29 12.07 -8.80 8.58
C LEU A 29 12.65 -9.19 7.21
N GLU A 30 13.32 -10.34 7.12
CA GLU A 30 13.84 -10.90 5.87
C GLU A 30 12.69 -11.18 4.88
N GLU A 31 11.62 -11.82 5.34
CA GLU A 31 10.42 -12.08 4.54
C GLU A 31 9.80 -10.78 4.06
N ARG A 32 9.63 -9.79 4.95
CA ARG A 32 9.08 -8.48 4.59
C ARG A 32 9.91 -7.79 3.50
N ALA A 33 11.23 -7.92 3.54
CA ALA A 33 12.12 -7.36 2.54
C ALA A 33 12.10 -8.16 1.23
N SER A 34 11.75 -9.44 1.27
CA SER A 34 11.71 -10.33 0.11
C SER A 34 10.45 -10.16 -0.76
N PHE A 35 9.34 -9.71 -0.18
CA PHE A 35 8.08 -9.54 -0.90
C PHE A 35 8.05 -8.29 -1.79
N SER A 36 7.18 -8.32 -2.80
CA SER A 36 6.93 -7.15 -3.64
C SER A 36 6.40 -5.98 -2.78
N PRO A 37 7.06 -4.80 -2.79
CA PRO A 37 6.62 -3.66 -2.01
C PRO A 37 5.23 -3.16 -2.43
N ASP A 38 4.89 -3.29 -3.71
CA ASP A 38 3.57 -2.91 -4.23
C ASP A 38 2.47 -3.80 -3.65
N ALA A 39 2.71 -5.11 -3.61
CA ALA A 39 1.79 -6.09 -3.05
C ALA A 39 1.61 -5.89 -1.54
N MET A 40 2.70 -5.67 -0.80
CA MET A 40 2.65 -5.44 0.63
C MET A 40 1.90 -4.15 0.98
N THR A 41 2.13 -3.08 0.23
CA THR A 41 1.41 -1.81 0.41
C THR A 41 -0.10 -1.99 0.19
N GLY A 42 -0.48 -2.71 -0.87
CA GLY A 42 -1.88 -3.04 -1.15
C GLY A 42 -2.51 -3.90 -0.05
N MET A 43 -1.80 -4.91 0.44
CA MET A 43 -2.27 -5.78 1.52
C MET A 43 -2.50 -4.99 2.82
N GLU A 44 -1.53 -4.18 3.23
CA GLU A 44 -1.62 -3.37 4.46
C GLU A 44 -2.75 -2.35 4.41
N ALA A 45 -2.96 -1.71 3.26
CA ALA A 45 -4.06 -0.76 3.08
C ALA A 45 -5.43 -1.42 3.30
N ASN A 46 -5.58 -2.72 3.01
CA ASN A 46 -6.82 -3.46 3.24
C ASN A 46 -6.91 -4.03 4.67
N LEU A 47 -5.84 -4.63 5.19
CA LEU A 47 -5.85 -5.24 6.52
C LEU A 47 -5.97 -4.23 7.66
N ARG A 48 -5.40 -3.03 7.51
CA ARG A 48 -5.47 -1.97 8.52
C ARG A 48 -6.80 -1.21 8.51
N PHE A 49 -7.52 -1.24 7.39
CA PHE A 49 -8.83 -0.59 7.24
C PHE A 49 -9.90 -1.59 6.77
N PRO A 50 -10.17 -2.68 7.52
CA PRO A 50 -10.99 -3.80 7.04
C PRO A 50 -12.50 -3.55 7.15
N GLY A 51 -12.92 -2.40 7.67
CA GLY A 51 -14.26 -2.19 8.20
C GLY A 51 -14.89 -0.85 7.79
N PRO A 52 -15.46 -0.08 8.73
CA PRO A 52 -16.21 1.13 8.41
C PRO A 52 -15.40 2.14 7.59
N GLU A 53 -16.05 2.74 6.59
CA GLU A 53 -15.49 3.83 5.81
C GLU A 53 -15.92 5.20 6.34
N THR A 54 -14.97 6.13 6.44
CA THR A 54 -15.21 7.55 6.69
C THR A 54 -14.88 8.37 5.45
N MET A 55 -15.06 9.70 5.51
CA MET A 55 -14.61 10.57 4.42
C MET A 55 -13.11 10.42 4.17
N GLU A 56 -12.33 10.37 5.24
CA GLU A 56 -10.87 10.27 5.22
C GLU A 56 -10.42 8.92 4.65
N THR A 57 -11.01 7.81 5.11
CA THR A 57 -10.62 6.49 4.57
C THR A 57 -11.03 6.33 3.11
N ARG A 58 -12.11 6.99 2.66
CA ARG A 58 -12.48 7.05 1.23
C ARG A 58 -11.51 7.89 0.40
N ILE A 59 -10.95 8.96 0.97
CA ILE A 59 -9.91 9.76 0.32
C ILE A 59 -8.64 8.93 0.14
N PHE A 60 -8.16 8.25 1.18
CA PHE A 60 -6.92 7.46 1.11
C PHE A 60 -7.08 6.09 0.44
N GLY A 61 -8.27 5.49 0.50
CA GLY A 61 -8.61 4.27 -0.22
C GLY A 61 -9.08 4.58 -1.63
N ARG A 62 -10.40 4.75 -1.81
CA ARG A 62 -11.03 4.86 -3.13
C ARG A 62 -10.43 5.93 -4.03
N LEU A 63 -10.32 7.18 -3.54
CA LEU A 63 -9.84 8.28 -4.40
C LEU A 63 -8.35 8.13 -4.72
N THR A 64 -7.52 7.95 -3.70
CA THR A 64 -6.07 7.86 -3.87
C THR A 64 -5.64 6.61 -4.64
N ALA A 65 -6.26 5.44 -4.43
CA ALA A 65 -5.91 4.23 -5.19
C ALA A 65 -6.18 4.39 -6.70
N TRP A 66 -7.34 4.95 -7.07
CA TRP A 66 -7.64 5.27 -8.47
C TRP A 66 -6.68 6.31 -9.04
N GLN A 67 -6.31 7.32 -8.25
CA GLN A 67 -5.35 8.33 -8.67
C GLN A 67 -3.95 7.75 -8.87
N ASN A 68 -3.49 6.87 -7.98
CA ASN A 68 -2.21 6.18 -8.11
C ASN A 68 -2.16 5.36 -9.40
N TRP A 69 -3.25 4.67 -9.74
CA TRP A 69 -3.35 3.94 -11.01
C TRP A 69 -3.29 4.88 -12.23
N ILE A 70 -3.93 6.05 -12.17
CA ILE A 70 -3.83 7.07 -13.24
C ILE A 70 -2.38 7.56 -13.37
N PHE A 71 -1.70 7.82 -12.25
CA PHE A 71 -0.34 8.38 -12.24
C PHE A 71 0.75 7.43 -12.73
N GLN A 72 0.48 6.13 -12.81
CA GLN A 72 1.43 5.18 -13.37
C GLN A 72 1.26 4.97 -14.88
N ARG A 73 0.26 5.60 -15.53
CA ARG A 73 -0.08 5.33 -16.94
C ARG A 73 0.39 6.41 -17.92
N PRO A 74 0.76 6.03 -19.17
CA PRO A 74 1.31 6.96 -20.16
C PRO A 74 0.41 8.15 -20.50
N ASN A 75 -0.92 7.96 -20.49
CA ASN A 75 -1.87 9.04 -20.78
C ASN A 75 -1.70 10.25 -19.83
N ALA A 76 -1.29 10.01 -18.58
CA ALA A 76 -1.06 11.08 -17.59
C ALA A 76 0.40 11.56 -17.61
N VAL A 77 1.35 10.66 -17.39
CA VAL A 77 2.76 10.99 -17.07
C VAL A 77 3.75 10.70 -18.21
N GLY A 78 3.32 10.07 -19.30
CA GLY A 78 4.18 9.73 -20.44
C GLY A 78 4.73 10.96 -21.17
N GLU A 79 5.71 10.77 -22.04
CA GLU A 79 6.38 11.84 -22.79
C GLU A 79 5.38 12.73 -23.56
N ASN A 80 4.40 12.11 -24.23
CA ASN A 80 3.31 12.79 -24.92
C ASN A 80 2.02 12.89 -24.10
N GLY A 81 2.07 12.58 -22.79
CA GLY A 81 0.93 12.56 -21.88
C GLY A 81 0.44 13.94 -21.46
N ALA A 82 -0.71 13.98 -20.80
CA ALA A 82 -1.41 15.22 -20.44
C ALA A 82 -0.54 16.19 -19.63
N LEU A 83 0.18 15.70 -18.62
CA LEU A 83 0.95 16.56 -17.71
C LEU A 83 2.14 17.23 -18.42
N ARG A 84 2.84 16.49 -19.29
CA ARG A 84 4.00 17.00 -20.05
C ARG A 84 3.60 18.02 -21.12
N ARG A 85 2.39 17.90 -21.66
CA ARG A 85 1.89 18.80 -22.71
C ARG A 85 1.27 20.09 -22.18
N TYR A 86 0.99 20.18 -20.89
CA TYR A 86 0.48 21.40 -20.27
C TYR A 86 1.42 22.59 -20.54
N GLY A 87 0.86 23.69 -21.06
CA GLY A 87 1.62 24.90 -21.41
C GLY A 87 2.35 24.87 -22.76
N THR A 88 2.40 23.74 -23.46
CA THR A 88 3.13 23.62 -24.75
C THR A 88 2.30 24.05 -25.97
N GLY A 89 0.98 24.23 -25.81
CA GLY A 89 0.05 24.47 -26.93
C GLY A 89 -0.29 23.23 -27.75
N GLN A 90 0.31 22.07 -27.45
CA GLN A 90 0.05 20.79 -28.11
C GLN A 90 -0.91 19.93 -27.29
N ARG A 91 -1.74 19.12 -27.95
CA ARG A 91 -2.66 18.18 -27.28
C ARG A 91 -1.94 16.87 -26.95
N GLY A 92 -2.22 16.29 -25.78
CA GLY A 92 -1.72 14.97 -25.39
C GLY A 92 -2.22 13.83 -26.28
N GLU A 93 -1.37 12.82 -26.46
CA GLU A 93 -1.71 11.57 -27.14
C GLU A 93 -2.32 10.59 -26.13
N TYR A 94 -3.49 10.05 -26.45
CA TYR A 94 -4.25 9.22 -25.52
C TYR A 94 -4.62 7.89 -26.15
N ASP A 95 -4.33 6.79 -25.42
CA ASP A 95 -5.01 5.52 -25.66
C ASP A 95 -6.48 5.65 -25.23
N ARG A 96 -7.41 5.45 -26.17
CA ARG A 96 -8.85 5.60 -25.97
C ARG A 96 -9.54 4.31 -25.50
N ARG A 97 -8.81 3.20 -25.40
CA ARG A 97 -9.37 1.94 -24.89
C ARG A 97 -9.69 2.06 -23.40
N ARG A 98 -10.84 1.54 -23.00
CA ARG A 98 -11.21 1.39 -21.58
C ARG A 98 -10.47 0.19 -20.97
N VAL A 99 -10.31 0.24 -19.65
CA VAL A 99 -9.77 -0.85 -18.82
C VAL A 99 -10.88 -1.28 -17.88
#